data_AF-A0A8J2YJU6-F1
#
_entry.id   AF-A0A8J2YJU6-F1
#
_cell.length_a   1.000
_cell.length_b   1.000
_cell.length_c   1.000
_cell.angle_alpha   90.00
_cell.angle_beta   90.00
_cell.angle_gamma   90.00
#
_symmetry.space_group_name_H-M   'P 1'
#
loop_
_entity.id
_entity.type
_entity.pdbx_description
1 polymer ?
#
loop_
_entity_poly.entity_id
_entity_poly.type
_entity_poly.pdbx_seq_one_letter_code
_entity_poly.pdbx_strand_id
1 'polypeptide(L)' 'MEFQLTTIGFNYSDRSKGDYDSVRLNFRSTGGTFAVSGYIDITKDQYKDAAGDVDKFADLIKQGIVTAINGDETTKAE' A
#
# COMPACT_ATOMS: atom_id res chain seq x y z
N MET A 1 15.82 -1.18 -7.59
CA MET A 1 15.07 -1.56 -6.39
C MET A 1 13.80 -2.23 -6.87
N GLU A 2 13.58 -3.47 -6.49
CA GLU A 2 12.39 -4.24 -6.88
C GLU A 2 11.43 -4.30 -5.69
N PHE A 3 10.14 -4.04 -5.93
CA PHE A 3 9.11 -4.11 -4.91
C PHE A 3 8.16 -5.26 -5.22
N GLN A 4 8.00 -6.15 -4.24
CA GLN A 4 7.02 -7.21 -4.26
C GLN A 4 5.85 -6.86 -3.35
N LEU A 5 4.65 -6.86 -3.91
CA LEU A 5 3.43 -6.82 -3.13
C LEU A 5 3.21 -8.20 -2.51
N THR A 6 3.12 -8.28 -1.18
CA THR A 6 2.99 -9.55 -0.46
C THR A 6 1.57 -9.83 -0.03
N THR A 7 0.79 -8.81 0.34
CA THR A 7 -0.57 -8.99 0.85
C THR A 7 -1.43 -7.77 0.54
N ILE A 8 -2.67 -8.03 0.14
CA ILE A 8 -3.73 -7.04 -0.06
C ILE A 8 -4.81 -7.31 0.99
N GLY A 9 -5.07 -6.35 1.87
CA GLY A 9 -6.13 -6.39 2.86
C GLY A 9 -7.19 -5.32 2.58
N PHE A 10 -8.46 -5.67 2.72
CA PHE A 10 -9.57 -4.71 2.61
C PHE A 10 -10.01 -4.31 4.02
N ASN A 11 -9.98 -3.02 4.33
CA ASN A 11 -10.42 -2.49 5.61
C ASN A 11 -11.89 -2.06 5.51
N TYR A 12 -12.68 -2.52 6.46
CA TYR A 12 -14.11 -2.21 6.56
C TYR A 12 -14.33 -1.48 7.88
N SER A 13 -14.78 -0.22 7.83
CA SER A 13 -15.18 0.51 9.04
C SER A 13 -16.48 -0.06 9.60
N ASP A 14 -17.35 -0.56 8.72
CA ASP A 14 -18.57 -1.27 9.08
C ASP A 14 -18.76 -2.50 8.17
N ARG A 15 -18.51 -3.69 8.73
CA ARG A 15 -18.57 -4.95 7.97
C ARG A 15 -20.00 -5.34 7.58
N SER A 16 -21.02 -4.76 8.22
CA SER A 16 -22.44 -5.01 7.91
C SER A 16 -22.92 -4.23 6.69
N LYS A 17 -22.28 -3.09 6.36
CA LYS A 17 -22.55 -2.34 5.13
C LYS A 17 -21.98 -2.99 3.86
N GLY A 18 -21.10 -3.98 4.00
CA GLY A 18 -20.56 -4.78 2.89
C GLY A 18 -19.52 -4.10 2.02
N ASP A 19 -19.34 -2.78 2.13
CA ASP A 19 -18.35 -2.01 1.38
C ASP A 19 -17.11 -1.72 2.22
N TYR A 20 -15.93 -1.90 1.62
CA TYR A 20 -14.65 -1.52 2.22
C TYR A 20 -14.44 -0.01 2.10
N ASP A 21 -13.65 0.58 3.00
CA ASP A 21 -13.29 2.00 3.00
C ASP A 21 -11.89 2.24 2.43
N SER A 22 -10.96 1.34 2.73
CA SER A 22 -9.57 1.42 2.28
C SER A 22 -8.99 0.03 1.99
N VAL A 23 -7.88 0.02 1.26
CA VAL A 23 -7.11 -1.18 0.95
C VAL A 23 -5.70 -1.01 1.51
N ARG A 24 -5.28 -1.94 2.36
CA ARG A 24 -3.93 -2.01 2.89
C ARG A 24 -3.08 -2.92 1.99
N LEU A 25 -2.01 -2.35 1.46
CA LEU A 25 -1.07 -3.02 0.57
C LEU A 25 0.26 -3.21 1.30
N ASN A 26 0.62 -4.45 1.58
CA ASN A 26 1.91 -4.79 2.19
C ASN A 26 2.93 -5.04 1.11
N PHE A 27 4.10 -4.45 1.27
CA PHE A 27 5.19 -4.58 0.31
C PHE A 27 6.48 -4.99 1.01
N ARG A 28 7.32 -5.66 0.23
CA ARG A 28 8.71 -5.94 0.57
C ARG A 28 9.57 -5.58 -0.61
N SER A 29 10.65 -4.87 -0.36
CA SER A 29 11.67 -4.59 -1.35
C SER A 29 12.83 -5.56 -1.20
N THR A 30 13.22 -6.19 -2.30
CA THR A 30 14.38 -7.07 -2.38
C THR A 30 15.32 -6.53 -3.46
N GLY A 31 16.43 -5.94 -3.05
CA GLY A 31 17.48 -5.51 -3.96
C GLY A 31 18.44 -4.49 -3.36
N GLY A 32 19.75 -4.76 -3.46
CA GLY A 32 20.82 -3.94 -2.88
C GLY A 32 21.12 -4.25 -1.41
N THR A 33 21.84 -3.35 -0.73
CA THR A 33 22.29 -3.49 0.67
C THR A 33 21.17 -3.31 1.71
N PHE A 34 19.98 -2.88 1.29
CA PHE A 34 18.88 -2.52 2.19
C PHE A 34 17.60 -3.27 1.82
N ALA A 35 16.98 -3.92 2.81
CA ALA A 35 15.64 -4.49 2.69
C ALA A 35 14.65 -3.54 3.37
N VAL A 36 13.62 -3.11 2.63
CA VAL A 36 12.54 -2.25 3.15
C VAL A 36 11.25 -3.04 3.11
N SER A 37 10.51 -3.05 4.21
CA SER A 37 9.18 -3.67 4.30
C SER A 37 8.23 -2.75 5.02
N GLY A 38 6.99 -2.69 4.56
CA GLY A 38 5.98 -1.82 5.15
C GLY A 38 4.60 -2.05 4.54
N TYR A 39 3.68 -1.16 4.88
CA TYR A 39 2.35 -1.12 4.30
C TYR A 39 2.03 0.30 3.85
N ILE A 40 1.15 0.39 2.84
CA ILE A 40 0.50 1.62 2.44
C ILE A 40 -1.02 1.40 2.53
N ASP A 41 -1.74 2.39 3.04
CA ASP A 41 -3.20 2.40 3.02
C ASP A 41 -3.64 3.34 1.89
N ILE A 42 -4.40 2.80 0.95
CA ILE A 42 -4.99 3.56 -0.17
C ILE A 42 -6.50 3.60 0.00
N THR A 43 -7.13 4.71 -0.40
CA THR A 43 -8.59 4.82 -0.30
C THR A 43 -9.27 3.90 -1.32
N LYS A 44 -10.53 3.57 -1.06
CA LYS A 44 -11.35 2.83 -2.01
C LYS A 44 -11.43 3.50 -3.38
N ASP A 45 -11.56 4.83 -3.44
CA ASP A 45 -11.63 5.55 -4.71
C ASP A 45 -10.31 5.46 -5.49
N GLN A 46 -9.16 5.57 -4.80
CA GLN A 46 -7.84 5.35 -5.41
C GLN A 46 -7.70 3.93 -5.95
N TYR A 47 -8.14 2.93 -5.18
CA TYR A 47 -8.13 1.54 -5.63
C TYR A 47 -9.04 1.33 -6.84
N LYS A 48 -10.24 1.91 -6.85
CA LYS A 48 -11.21 1.78 -7.95
C LYS A 48 -10.76 2.49 -9.22
N ASP A 49 -10.13 3.67 -9.12
CA ASP A 49 -9.60 4.39 -10.29
C ASP A 49 -8.44 3.65 -10.96
N ALA A 50 -7.62 2.98 -10.16
CA ALA A 50 -6.54 2.11 -10.64
C ALA A 50 -7.00 0.68 -10.98
N ALA A 51 -8.22 0.28 -10.61
CA ALA A 51 -8.71 -1.08 -10.82
C ALA A 51 -8.89 -1.36 -12.31
N GLY A 52 -8.17 -2.36 -12.81
CA GLY A 52 -8.18 -2.73 -14.23
C GLY A 52 -7.08 -2.08 -15.07
N ASP A 53 -6.28 -1.19 -14.48
CA ASP A 53 -5.15 -0.54 -15.14
C ASP A 53 -3.86 -0.80 -14.35
N VAL A 54 -3.08 -1.77 -14.83
CA VAL A 54 -1.90 -2.29 -14.12
C VAL A 54 -0.83 -1.21 -13.93
N ASP A 55 -0.66 -0.33 -14.92
CA ASP A 55 0.32 0.75 -14.86
C ASP A 55 -0.08 1.81 -13.83
N LYS A 56 -1.36 2.21 -13.81
CA LYS A 56 -1.87 3.13 -12.77
C LYS A 56 -1.77 2.54 -11.38
N PHE A 57 -2.09 1.25 -11.23
CA PHE A 57 -1.99 0.57 -9.95
C PHE A 57 -0.54 0.47 -9.47
N ALA A 58 0.40 0.17 -10.36
CA ALA A 58 1.81 0.16 -10.05
C ALA A 58 2.34 1.56 -9.68
N ASP A 59 1.90 2.62 -10.36
CA ASP A 59 2.28 4.00 -10.04
C ASP A 59 1.77 4.43 -8.67
N LEU A 60 0.50 4.14 -8.36
CA LEU A 60 -0.11 4.39 -7.05
C LEU A 60 0.69 3.73 -5.91
N ILE A 61 1.08 2.47 -6.09
CA ILE A 61 1.90 1.74 -5.11
C ILE A 61 3.28 2.41 -4.96
N LYS A 62 3.96 2.73 -6.07
CA LYS A 62 5.27 3.38 -6.03
C LYS A 62 5.21 4.72 -5.31
N GLN A 63 4.21 5.55 -5.61
CA GLN A 63 3.99 6.83 -4.94
C GLN A 63 3.79 6.63 -3.44
N GLY A 64 2.90 5.70 -3.04
CA GLY A 64 2.66 5.40 -1.64
C GLY A 64 3.92 4.93 -0.90
N ILE A 65 4.72 4.05 -1.51
CA ILE A 65 5.97 3.55 -0.95
C ILE A 65 6.99 4.69 -0.80
N VAL A 66 7.14 5.53 -1.82
CA VAL A 66 8.06 6.68 -1.79
C VAL A 66 7.64 7.68 -0.71
N THR A 67 6.34 7.94 -0.56
CA THR A 67 5.81 8.77 0.53
C THR A 67 6.08 8.15 1.89
N ALA A 68 5.89 6.83 2.05
CA ALA A 68 6.15 6.13 3.31
C ALA A 68 7.64 6.12 3.68
N ILE A 69 8.54 6.03 2.71
CA ILE A 69 10.00 6.04 2.92
C ILE A 69 10.53 7.46 3.16
N ASN A 70 10.06 8.45 2.39
CA ASN A 70 10.51 9.83 2.53
C ASN A 70 9.85 10.56 3.69
N GLY A 71 8.69 10.09 4.14
CA GLY A 71 7.97 10.62 5.29
C GLY A 71 8.28 9.85 6.57
N ASP A 72 9.56 9.54 6.83
CA ASP A 72 10.09 8.84 8.01
C ASP A 72 9.51 9.40 9.34
N GLU A 73 8.30 8.95 9.66
CA GLU A 73 7.71 8.73 10.97
C GLU A 73 7.32 7.25 11.05
N THR A 74 8.18 6.36 10.53
CA THR A 74 8.08 4.96 10.88
C THR A 74 8.50 4.80 12.34
N THR A 75 7.55 4.31 13.15
CA THR A 75 7.71 3.76 14.50
C THR A 75 7.99 4.72 15.67
N LYS A 76 6.93 5.00 16.44
CA LYS A 76 6.96 4.60 17.85
C LYS A 76 5.95 3.48 18.08
N ALA A 77 6.48 2.27 18.21
CA ALA A 77 5.86 1.25 19.04
C ALA A 77 6.00 1.72 20.49
N GLU A 78 4.87 1.92 21.17
CA GLU A 78 4.72 1.79 22.63
C GLU A 78 3.42 1.03 22.90
#